data_AF-S3AUP0-F1
#
_entry.id   AF-S3AUP0-F1
#
_cell.length_a   1.000
_cell.length_b   1.000
_cell.length_c   1.000
_cell.angle_alpha   90.00
_cell.angle_beta   90.00
_cell.angle_gamma   90.00
#
_symmetry.space_group_name_H-M   'P 1'
#
loop_
_entity.id
_entity.type
_entity.pdbx_description
1 polymer ?
#
loop_
_entity_poly.entity_id
_entity_poly.type
_entity_poly.pdbx_seq_one_letter_code
_entity_poly.pdbx_strand_id
1 'polypeptide(L)'
;MRHEKWLAQYRSRLQRAKTPRDGVLAVFGSYLDSAASAGGTGFRGCRLLNAAAELPDGDEGRALVRRHEEEVEHLPAGHLAELLPDRPDTARTTAEHLAFLLEGAVTRAGPEGDATRLRRARAMAARLLDQL
;
A
#
# COMPACT_ATOMS: atom_id res chain seq x y z
N MET A 1 8.16 -8.18 -13.00
CA MET A 1 6.87 -8.50 -13.71
C MET A 1 5.59 -8.20 -12.92
N ARG A 2 5.36 -8.65 -11.67
CA ARG A 2 4.07 -8.41 -10.96
C ARG A 2 4.06 -7.15 -10.08
N HIS A 3 5.17 -6.85 -9.41
CA HIS A 3 5.37 -5.56 -8.72
C HIS A 3 5.31 -4.39 -9.69
N GLU A 4 6.02 -4.49 -10.82
CA GLU A 4 5.95 -3.49 -11.90
C GLU A 4 4.53 -3.29 -12.43
N LYS A 5 3.72 -4.35 -12.50
CA LYS A 5 2.30 -4.24 -12.87
C LYS A 5 1.52 -3.45 -11.82
N TRP A 6 1.76 -3.70 -10.53
CA TRP A 6 1.14 -2.92 -9.45
C TRP A 6 1.59 -1.46 -9.49
N LEU A 7 2.88 -1.20 -9.69
CA LEU A 7 3.41 0.16 -9.88
C LEU A 7 2.81 0.85 -11.11
N ALA A 8 2.58 0.13 -12.21
CA ALA A 8 1.91 0.68 -13.38
C ALA A 8 0.45 1.04 -13.10
N GLN A 9 -0.28 0.22 -12.33
CA GLN A 9 -1.64 0.53 -11.87
C GLN A 9 -1.64 1.78 -10.97
N TYR A 10 -0.68 1.87 -10.05
CA TYR A 10 -0.49 3.05 -9.21
C TYR A 10 -0.19 4.30 -10.03
N ARG A 11 0.75 4.24 -10.98
CA ARG A 11 1.05 5.36 -11.89
C ARG A 11 -0.17 5.79 -12.70
N SER A 12 -0.98 4.84 -13.18
CA SER A 12 -2.23 5.14 -13.89
C SER A 12 -3.26 5.85 -13.00
N ARG A 13 -3.34 5.51 -11.71
CA ARG A 13 -4.15 6.27 -10.74
C ARG A 13 -3.58 7.65 -10.49
N LEU A 14 -2.27 7.75 -10.37
CA LEU A 14 -1.57 9.00 -10.09
C LEU A 14 -1.77 10.04 -11.20
N GLN A 15 -1.87 9.61 -12.46
CA GLN A 15 -2.24 10.49 -13.58
C GLN A 15 -3.61 11.19 -13.42
N ARG A 16 -4.49 10.66 -12.56
CA ARG A 16 -5.82 11.23 -12.27
C ARG A 16 -5.86 11.94 -10.91
N ALA A 17 -4.79 11.84 -10.11
CA ALA A 17 -4.67 12.50 -8.82
C ALA A 17 -4.52 14.01 -9.04
N LYS A 18 -5.25 14.82 -8.28
CA LYS A 18 -5.19 16.29 -8.37
C LYS A 18 -4.44 16.92 -7.21
N THR A 19 -4.23 16.15 -6.15
CA THR A 19 -3.62 16.61 -4.89
C THR A 19 -2.67 15.54 -4.35
N PRO A 20 -1.69 15.91 -3.50
CA PRO A 20 -0.86 14.91 -2.81
C PRO A 20 -1.69 13.93 -1.98
N ARG A 21 -2.79 14.40 -1.37
CA ARG A 21 -3.80 13.55 -0.71
C ARG A 21 -4.34 12.46 -1.63
N ASP A 22 -4.70 12.79 -2.87
CA ASP A 22 -5.14 11.81 -3.86
C ASP A 22 -4.03 10.81 -4.21
N GLY A 23 -2.77 11.27 -4.23
CA GLY A 23 -1.58 10.44 -4.41
C GLY A 23 -1.45 9.37 -3.32
N VAL A 24 -1.60 9.76 -2.05
CA VAL A 24 -1.65 8.80 -0.91
C VAL A 24 -2.79 7.80 -1.10
N LEU A 25 -4.00 8.28 -1.39
CA LEU A 25 -5.17 7.39 -1.56
C LEU A 25 -5.09 6.51 -2.80
N ALA A 26 -4.26 6.87 -3.79
CA ALA A 26 -3.99 6.06 -4.97
C ALA A 26 -3.22 4.78 -4.62
N VAL A 27 -2.32 4.81 -3.61
CA VAL A 27 -1.59 3.62 -3.12
C VAL A 27 -2.58 2.55 -2.67
N PHE A 28 -3.50 2.90 -1.77
CA PHE A 28 -4.59 2.01 -1.33
C PHE A 28 -5.49 1.57 -2.50
N GLY A 29 -5.77 2.50 -3.41
CA GLY A 29 -6.55 2.24 -4.61
C GLY A 29 -5.95 1.15 -5.51
N SER A 30 -4.63 1.07 -5.63
CA SER A 30 -3.94 0.07 -6.45
C SER A 30 -4.08 -1.34 -5.90
N TYR A 31 -4.11 -1.49 -4.57
CA TYR A 31 -4.42 -2.78 -3.93
C TYR A 31 -5.88 -3.18 -4.15
N LEU A 32 -6.82 -2.22 -4.13
CA LEU A 32 -8.22 -2.48 -4.47
C LEU A 32 -8.39 -2.94 -5.93
N ASP A 33 -7.65 -2.34 -6.87
CA ASP A 33 -7.66 -2.78 -8.27
C ASP A 33 -7.08 -4.18 -8.43
N SER A 34 -6.00 -4.46 -7.70
CA SER A 34 -5.38 -5.79 -7.66
C SER A 34 -6.35 -6.85 -7.12
N ALA A 35 -7.10 -6.52 -6.07
CA ALA A 35 -8.13 -7.39 -5.52
C ALA A 35 -9.30 -7.61 -6.48
N ALA A 36 -9.77 -6.56 -7.15
CA ALA A 36 -10.83 -6.67 -8.16
C ALA A 36 -10.40 -7.51 -9.37
N SER A 37 -9.11 -7.42 -9.76
CA SER A 37 -8.53 -8.16 -10.88
C SER A 37 -8.30 -9.66 -10.58
N ALA A 38 -8.53 -10.12 -9.35
CA ALA A 38 -8.30 -11.52 -8.97
C ALA A 38 -9.35 -12.52 -9.51
N GLY A 39 -10.41 -12.02 -10.17
CA GLY A 39 -11.26 -12.80 -11.08
C GLY A 39 -11.78 -14.13 -10.53
N GLY A 40 -12.68 -14.10 -9.55
CA GLY A 40 -13.32 -15.29 -8.97
C GLY A 40 -12.42 -16.20 -8.12
N THR A 41 -11.08 -16.08 -8.23
CA THR A 41 -10.12 -16.88 -7.45
C THR A 41 -9.80 -16.29 -6.06
N GLY A 42 -10.41 -15.16 -5.71
CA GLY A 42 -10.23 -14.45 -4.44
C GLY A 42 -8.90 -13.67 -4.37
N PHE A 43 -8.91 -12.54 -3.67
CA PHE A 43 -7.67 -11.83 -3.36
C PHE A 43 -6.90 -12.59 -2.26
N ARG A 44 -5.61 -12.87 -2.47
CA ARG A 44 -4.78 -13.69 -1.56
C ARG A 44 -3.76 -12.90 -0.73
N GLY A 45 -3.99 -11.60 -0.56
CA GLY A 45 -3.06 -10.74 0.17
C GLY A 45 -1.79 -10.43 -0.62
N CYS A 46 -0.74 -10.01 0.07
CA CYS A 46 0.55 -9.76 -0.56
C CYS A 46 1.23 -11.09 -0.87
N ARG A 47 1.29 -11.44 -2.15
CA ARG A 47 1.98 -12.66 -2.60
C ARG A 47 3.47 -12.67 -2.25
N LEU A 48 4.12 -11.50 -2.18
CA LEU A 48 5.53 -11.41 -1.83
C LEU A 48 5.74 -11.77 -0.36
N LEU A 49 4.93 -11.22 0.54
CA LEU A 49 4.94 -11.62 1.96
C LEU A 49 4.61 -13.09 2.16
N ASN A 50 3.60 -13.62 1.45
CA ASN A 50 3.28 -15.06 1.54
C ASN A 50 4.46 -15.93 1.08
N ALA A 51 5.19 -15.52 0.04
CA ALA A 51 6.37 -16.25 -0.41
C ALA A 51 7.53 -16.12 0.59
N ALA A 52 7.75 -14.93 1.14
CA ALA A 52 8.80 -14.68 2.12
C ALA A 52 8.58 -15.43 3.44
N ALA A 53 7.33 -15.74 3.80
CA ALA A 53 6.99 -16.52 4.99
C ALA A 53 7.48 -17.97 4.93
N GLU A 54 7.68 -18.52 3.72
CA GLU A 54 8.16 -19.90 3.52
C GLU A 54 9.70 -19.98 3.40
N LEU A 55 10.40 -18.84 3.42
CA LEU A 55 11.85 -18.76 3.28
C LEU A 55 12.55 -18.77 4.65
N PRO A 56 13.73 -19.41 4.77
CA PRO A 56 14.48 -19.43 6.02
C PRO A 56 15.03 -18.06 6.42
N ASP A 57 15.45 -17.94 7.68
CA ASP A 57 16.16 -16.75 8.15
C ASP A 57 17.47 -16.54 7.38
N GLY A 58 17.75 -15.29 7.02
CA GLY A 58 18.94 -14.91 6.24
C GLY A 58 18.83 -15.11 4.72
N ASP A 59 17.72 -15.66 4.22
CA ASP A 59 17.51 -15.86 2.78
C ASP A 59 17.45 -14.54 2.01
N GLU A 60 18.16 -14.46 0.88
CA GLU A 60 18.20 -13.26 0.02
C GLU A 60 16.81 -12.87 -0.53
N GLY A 61 15.92 -13.85 -0.72
CA GLY A 61 14.54 -13.64 -1.12
C GLY A 61 13.76 -12.84 -0.08
N ARG A 62 14.01 -13.03 1.23
CA ARG A 62 13.40 -12.20 2.27
C ARG A 62 13.90 -10.77 2.21
N ALA A 63 15.19 -10.56 1.95
CA ALA A 63 15.75 -9.22 1.75
C ALA A 63 15.19 -8.53 0.52
N LEU A 64 14.94 -9.28 -0.56
CA LEU A 64 14.28 -8.75 -1.76
C LEU A 64 12.85 -8.32 -1.47
N VAL A 65 12.05 -9.15 -0.78
CA VAL A 65 10.68 -8.82 -0.42
C VAL A 65 10.63 -7.60 0.51
N ARG A 66 11.51 -7.52 1.51
CA ARG A 66 11.60 -6.35 2.38
C ARG A 66 11.82 -5.06 1.59
N ARG A 67 12.77 -5.04 0.64
CA ARG A 67 13.00 -3.86 -0.22
C ARG A 67 11.78 -3.47 -1.06
N HIS A 68 10.96 -4.43 -1.45
CA HIS A 68 9.73 -4.15 -2.19
C HIS A 68 8.66 -3.52 -1.31
N GLU A 69 8.50 -4.00 -0.07
CA GLU A 69 7.56 -3.38 0.89
C GLU A 69 8.03 -1.95 1.22
N GLU A 70 9.33 -1.76 1.51
CA GLU A 70 9.94 -0.44 1.76
C GLU A 70 9.70 0.54 0.59
N GLU A 71 9.69 0.08 -0.67
CA GLU A 71 9.36 0.91 -1.84
C GLU A 71 7.90 1.37 -1.82
N VAL A 72 6.96 0.50 -1.45
CA VAL A 72 5.53 0.84 -1.35
C VAL A 72 5.30 1.81 -0.20
N GLU A 73 5.96 1.61 0.95
CA GLU A 73 5.91 2.50 2.11
C GLU A 73 6.43 3.91 1.80
N HIS A 74 7.40 4.03 0.90
CA HIS A 74 7.94 5.33 0.48
C HIS A 74 6.95 6.17 -0.34
N LEU A 75 5.98 5.54 -1.01
CA LEU A 75 5.04 6.26 -1.88
C LEU A 75 4.15 7.23 -1.10
N PRO A 76 3.48 6.85 0.01
CA PRO A 76 2.78 7.80 0.87
C PRO A 76 3.68 8.90 1.43
N ALA A 77 4.93 8.57 1.80
CA ALA A 77 5.86 9.53 2.39
C ALA A 77 6.18 10.69 1.43
N GLY A 78 6.41 10.41 0.15
CA GLY A 78 6.65 11.44 -0.86
C GLY A 78 5.48 12.44 -0.98
N HIS A 79 4.25 11.92 -1.07
CA HIS A 79 3.05 12.76 -1.10
C HIS A 79 2.82 13.54 0.19
N LEU A 80 3.13 12.95 1.34
CA LEU A 80 2.99 13.62 2.62
C LEU A 80 4.03 14.73 2.81
N ALA A 81 5.23 14.59 2.26
CA ALA A 81 6.22 15.66 2.23
C ALA A 81 5.74 16.87 1.41
N GLU A 82 5.04 16.63 0.29
CA GLU A 82 4.39 17.69 -0.50
C GLU A 82 3.18 18.30 0.24
N LEU A 83 2.43 17.50 0.98
CA LEU A 83 1.25 17.95 1.74
C LEU A 83 1.64 18.75 3.00
N LEU A 84 2.78 18.42 3.61
CA LEU A 84 3.22 18.91 4.92
C LEU A 84 4.69 19.41 4.86
N PRO A 85 5.02 20.38 3.98
CA PRO A 85 6.41 20.80 3.77
C PRO A 85 7.08 21.33 5.05
N ASP A 86 6.29 21.99 5.92
CA ASP A 86 6.78 22.58 7.16
C ASP A 86 6.67 21.65 8.38
N ARG A 87 6.17 20.42 8.20
CA ARG A 87 5.94 19.44 9.28
C ARG A 87 6.52 18.06 8.93
N PRO A 88 7.84 17.93 8.70
CA PRO A 88 8.46 16.69 8.22
C PRO A 88 8.31 15.51 9.19
N ASP A 89 8.35 15.75 10.50
CA ASP A 89 8.12 14.70 11.50
C ASP A 89 6.69 14.17 11.45
N THR A 90 5.70 15.05 11.33
CA THR A 90 4.29 14.66 11.17
C THR A 90 4.09 13.87 9.88
N ALA A 91 4.71 14.31 8.77
CA ALA A 91 4.66 13.58 7.50
C ALA A 91 5.21 12.16 7.64
N ARG A 92 6.38 12.00 8.26
CA ARG A 92 7.01 10.69 8.48
C ARG A 92 6.16 9.76 9.35
N THR A 93 5.71 10.22 10.51
CA THR A 93 4.88 9.40 11.40
C THR A 93 3.53 9.05 10.76
N THR A 94 2.95 9.96 9.97
CA THR A 94 1.72 9.68 9.24
C THR A 94 1.94 8.63 8.14
N ALA A 95 3.08 8.70 7.42
CA ALA A 95 3.42 7.71 6.40
C ALA A 95 3.55 6.30 7.00
N GLU A 96 4.24 6.18 8.13
CA GLU A 96 4.39 4.92 8.87
C GLU A 96 3.02 4.38 9.36
N HIS A 97 2.17 5.25 9.91
CA HIS A 97 0.82 4.85 10.29
C HIS A 97 0.00 4.33 9.10
N LEU A 98 0.09 5.00 7.95
CA LEU A 98 -0.59 4.56 6.72
C LEU A 98 -0.04 3.24 6.18
N ALA A 99 1.28 3.02 6.28
CA ALA A 99 1.92 1.75 5.94
C ALA A 99 1.35 0.61 6.78
N PHE A 100 1.34 0.73 8.10
CA PHE A 100 0.77 -0.30 8.99
C PHE A 100 -0.72 -0.57 8.70
N LEU A 101 -1.51 0.48 8.45
CA LEU A 101 -2.92 0.32 8.07
C LEU A 101 -3.08 -0.46 6.77
N LEU A 102 -2.25 -0.18 5.77
CA LEU A 102 -2.28 -0.86 4.48
C LEU A 102 -1.84 -2.32 4.61
N GLU A 103 -0.70 -2.59 5.23
CA GLU A 103 -0.16 -3.94 5.41
C GLU A 103 -1.11 -4.83 6.21
N GLY A 104 -1.66 -4.32 7.32
CA GLY A 104 -2.64 -5.03 8.11
C GLY A 104 -3.90 -5.36 7.31
N ALA A 105 -4.36 -4.43 6.46
CA ALA A 105 -5.50 -4.67 5.59
C ALA A 105 -5.21 -5.67 4.47
N VAL A 106 -4.04 -5.59 3.85
CA VAL A 106 -3.60 -6.53 2.80
C VAL A 106 -3.46 -7.95 3.36
N THR A 107 -2.86 -8.08 4.54
CA THR A 107 -2.67 -9.36 5.23
C THR A 107 -4.00 -10.00 5.59
N ARG A 108 -4.95 -9.23 6.14
CA ARG A 108 -6.28 -9.72 6.49
C ARG A 108 -7.16 -10.06 5.29
N ALA A 109 -7.02 -9.29 4.20
CA ALA A 109 -7.81 -9.48 2.99
C ALA A 109 -7.49 -10.81 2.26
N GLY A 110 -6.30 -11.39 2.48
CA GLY A 110 -5.92 -12.66 1.87
C GLY A 110 -6.77 -13.85 2.33
N PRO A 111 -6.78 -14.20 3.62
CA PRO A 111 -7.61 -15.27 4.15
C PRO A 111 -9.11 -15.00 4.03
N GLU A 112 -9.52 -13.74 4.15
CA GLU A 112 -10.94 -13.32 3.99
C GLU A 112 -11.40 -13.40 2.52
N GLY A 113 -10.46 -13.50 1.57
CA GLY A 113 -10.75 -13.65 0.14
C GLY A 113 -11.40 -12.44 -0.54
N ASP A 114 -11.58 -11.33 0.19
CA ASP A 114 -12.29 -10.14 -0.25
C ASP A 114 -11.50 -8.83 0.01
N ALA A 115 -11.99 -7.74 -0.59
CA ALA A 115 -11.36 -6.42 -0.47
C ALA A 115 -11.96 -5.55 0.65
N THR A 116 -12.79 -6.10 1.55
CA THR A 116 -13.52 -5.34 2.58
C THR A 116 -12.55 -4.62 3.52
N ARG A 117 -11.48 -5.30 3.94
CA ARG A 117 -10.44 -4.70 4.80
C ARG A 117 -9.68 -3.58 4.10
N LEU A 118 -9.34 -3.77 2.83
CA LEU A 118 -8.68 -2.74 2.01
C LEU A 118 -9.56 -1.48 1.86
N ARG A 119 -10.87 -1.65 1.62
CA ARG A 119 -11.80 -0.52 1.52
C ARG A 119 -11.88 0.25 2.85
N ARG A 120 -11.93 -0.47 3.97
CA ARG A 120 -11.94 0.13 5.31
C ARG A 120 -10.64 0.89 5.60
N ALA A 121 -9.49 0.29 5.32
CA ALA A 121 -8.19 0.96 5.50
C ALA A 121 -8.08 2.23 4.64
N ARG A 122 -8.52 2.19 3.38
CA ARG A 122 -8.59 3.38 2.54
C ARG A 122 -9.48 4.49 3.13
N ALA A 123 -10.62 4.13 3.72
CA ALA A 123 -11.50 5.09 4.38
C ALA A 123 -10.88 5.68 5.66
N MET A 124 -10.16 4.87 6.44
CA MET A 124 -9.39 5.33 7.61
C MET A 124 -8.25 6.26 7.21
N ALA A 125 -7.50 5.91 6.16
CA ALA A 125 -6.46 6.76 5.58
C ALA A 125 -7.02 8.12 5.15
N ALA A 126 -8.16 8.15 4.45
CA ALA A 126 -8.80 9.40 4.07
C ALA A 126 -9.13 10.28 5.29
N ARG A 127 -9.72 9.70 6.34
CA ARG A 127 -10.03 10.42 7.58
C ARG A 127 -8.79 10.95 8.30
N LEU A 128 -7.71 10.16 8.32
CA LEU A 128 -6.44 10.59 8.90
C LEU A 128 -5.88 11.78 8.13
N LEU A 129 -5.89 11.73 6.79
CA LEU A 129 -5.43 12.83 5.93
C LEU A 129 -6.28 14.09 6.09
N ASP A 130 -7.58 13.96 6.33
CA ASP A 130 -8.50 15.09 6.53
C ASP A 130 -8.25 15.84 7.86
N GLN A 131 -7.43 15.27 8.76
CA GLN A 131 -7.08 15.84 10.06
C GLN A 131 -5.70 16.52 10.10
N LEU A 132 -4.95 16.52 8.98
CA LEU A 132 -3.58 17.05 8.90
C LEU A 132 -3.56 18.55 8.57
#